data_AF-A0A7C6YW38-F1
#
_entry.id   AF-A0A7C6YW38-F1
#
_cell.length_a   1.000
_cell.length_b   1.000
_cell.length_c   1.000
_cell.angle_alpha   90.00
_cell.angle_beta   90.00
_cell.angle_gamma   90.00
#
_symmetry.space_group_name_H-M   'P 1'
#
loop_
_entity.id
_entity.type
_entity.pdbx_description
1 polymer ?
#
loop_
_entity_poly.entity_id
_entity_poly.type
_entity_poly.pdbx_seq_one_letter_code
_entity_poly.pdbx_strand_id
1 'polypeptide(L)'
;LDDPYELYLAGEWDWDAFTEAAKVLTADTTGDGNIDRWAIDMIMEEDLVIANDGRYAREIDGRAVFTGDEPAVIEALVQNDEWINAGYYRGWGPEAFADGEIGMMFLEMWRLRDHVNPNTGEWEIDFELGIVPYPKGPSAARNVYPTETILYYSLPSNSGDPEAMVALLDALYPSDAIFDEAEEAFMEWAPSREAFGVLMESVVEWDGWIDIYQPMMAPWTPEGQTWSAYMAAVKQAKQAILDDLFN
;
A
#
# COMPACT_ATOMS: atom_id res chain seq x y z
N LEU A 1 -2.81 -5.33 -23.63
CA LEU A 1 -2.59 -5.38 -22.18
C LEU A 1 -3.80 -6.12 -21.62
N ASP A 2 -3.58 -7.17 -20.86
CA ASP A 2 -4.68 -7.84 -20.17
C ASP A 2 -5.20 -6.92 -19.06
N ASP A 3 -6.50 -6.97 -18.79
CA ASP A 3 -7.13 -6.10 -17.81
C ASP A 3 -6.72 -6.51 -16.38
N PRO A 4 -6.10 -5.63 -15.58
CA PRO A 4 -5.74 -5.94 -14.19
C PRO A 4 -6.92 -6.42 -13.34
N TYR A 5 -8.14 -5.93 -13.58
CA TYR A 5 -9.33 -6.35 -12.83
C TYR A 5 -9.71 -7.79 -13.16
N GLU A 6 -9.70 -8.17 -14.44
CA GLU A 6 -9.97 -9.55 -14.87
C GLU A 6 -8.89 -10.52 -14.36
N LEU A 7 -7.61 -10.10 -14.37
CA LEU A 7 -6.52 -10.86 -13.78
C LEU A 7 -6.71 -11.04 -12.28
N TYR A 8 -7.15 -9.99 -11.57
CA TYR A 8 -7.44 -10.07 -10.15
C TYR A 8 -8.59 -11.04 -9.85
N LEU A 9 -9.69 -10.99 -10.61
CA LEU A 9 -10.80 -11.95 -10.49
C LEU A 9 -10.36 -13.40 -10.78
N ALA A 10 -9.39 -13.58 -11.68
CA ALA A 10 -8.79 -14.88 -11.97
C ALA A 10 -7.76 -15.35 -10.91
N GLY A 11 -7.35 -14.46 -9.99
CA GLY A 11 -6.27 -14.71 -9.03
C GLY A 11 -4.87 -14.69 -9.66
N GLU A 12 -4.76 -14.09 -10.85
CA GLU A 12 -3.56 -13.97 -11.70
C GLU A 12 -2.97 -12.55 -11.68
N TRP A 13 -3.52 -11.63 -10.87
CA TRP A 13 -2.91 -10.32 -10.62
C TRP A 13 -1.73 -10.44 -9.64
N ASP A 14 -0.57 -10.79 -10.17
CA ASP A 14 0.69 -10.97 -9.44
C ASP A 14 1.82 -10.08 -10.00
N TRP A 15 3.02 -10.19 -9.44
CA TRP A 15 4.20 -9.44 -9.89
C TRP A 15 4.60 -9.70 -11.33
N ASP A 16 4.35 -10.91 -11.87
CA ASP A 16 4.65 -11.21 -13.27
C ASP A 16 3.69 -10.45 -14.18
N ALA A 17 2.38 -10.49 -13.87
CA ALA A 17 1.37 -9.72 -14.59
C ALA A 17 1.63 -8.20 -14.52
N PHE A 18 1.95 -7.68 -13.32
CA PHE A 18 2.34 -6.28 -13.16
C PHE A 18 3.59 -5.92 -13.97
N THR A 19 4.58 -6.81 -14.01
CA THR A 19 5.81 -6.59 -14.79
C THR A 19 5.54 -6.54 -16.29
N GLU A 20 4.67 -7.40 -16.80
CA GLU A 20 4.25 -7.36 -18.21
C GLU A 20 3.46 -6.09 -18.54
N ALA A 21 2.59 -5.64 -17.62
CA ALA A 21 1.95 -4.34 -17.72
C ALA A 21 2.96 -3.18 -17.77
N ALA A 22 3.92 -3.19 -16.84
CA ALA A 22 4.91 -2.14 -16.73
C ALA A 22 5.77 -2.00 -17.98
N LYS A 23 6.18 -3.13 -18.60
CA LYS A 23 6.91 -3.15 -19.88
C LYS A 23 6.15 -2.46 -21.02
N VAL A 24 4.83 -2.60 -21.05
CA VAL A 24 3.99 -2.01 -22.11
C VAL A 24 3.71 -0.54 -21.84
N LEU A 25 3.53 -0.17 -20.58
CA LEU A 25 3.19 1.19 -20.18
C LEU A 25 4.40 2.13 -20.24
N THR A 26 5.59 1.65 -19.91
CA THR A 26 6.83 2.41 -20.07
C THR A 26 7.27 2.46 -21.54
N ALA A 27 7.07 3.60 -22.18
CA ALA A 27 7.32 3.77 -23.62
C ALA A 27 7.68 5.21 -24.00
N ASP A 28 8.39 5.33 -25.12
CA ASP A 28 8.49 6.56 -25.93
C ASP A 28 7.30 6.57 -26.89
N THR A 29 6.29 7.38 -26.59
CA THR A 29 5.06 7.45 -27.38
C THR A 29 5.16 8.48 -28.52
N THR A 30 6.12 9.40 -28.45
CA THR A 30 6.36 10.44 -29.46
C THR A 30 7.36 10.03 -30.53
N GLY A 31 8.17 8.99 -30.28
CA GLY A 31 9.19 8.45 -31.17
C GLY A 31 10.47 9.31 -31.25
N ASP A 32 10.74 10.13 -30.24
CA ASP A 32 11.87 11.07 -30.23
C ASP A 32 13.15 10.49 -29.59
N GLY A 33 13.07 9.26 -29.08
CA GLY A 33 14.14 8.55 -28.40
C GLY A 33 14.17 8.73 -26.89
N ASN A 34 13.26 9.50 -26.30
CA ASN A 34 13.11 9.67 -24.86
C ASN A 34 11.81 9.03 -24.37
N ILE A 35 11.86 8.38 -23.21
CA ILE A 35 10.64 7.88 -22.56
C ILE A 35 9.80 9.08 -22.11
N ASP A 36 8.52 9.07 -22.48
CA ASP A 36 7.54 10.11 -22.15
C ASP A 36 6.31 9.56 -21.40
N ARG A 37 6.21 8.23 -21.26
CA ARG A 37 5.24 7.56 -20.41
C ARG A 37 5.89 6.44 -19.60
N TRP A 38 5.46 6.28 -18.35
CA TRP A 38 5.95 5.26 -17.42
C TRP A 38 4.82 4.36 -16.93
N ALA A 39 5.19 3.21 -16.36
CA ALA A 39 4.23 2.32 -15.74
C ALA A 39 3.57 2.97 -14.51
N ILE A 40 4.39 3.54 -13.64
CA ILE A 40 3.96 4.07 -12.34
C ILE A 40 4.91 5.17 -11.87
N ASP A 41 4.49 5.96 -10.88
CA ASP A 41 5.35 6.92 -10.20
C ASP A 41 6.39 6.21 -9.32
N MET A 42 5.97 5.51 -8.27
CA MET A 42 6.78 4.67 -7.41
C MET A 42 5.92 3.83 -6.46
N ILE A 43 6.39 2.65 -6.04
CA ILE A 43 5.80 1.92 -4.90
C ILE A 43 6.58 2.24 -3.62
N MET A 44 5.87 2.40 -2.49
CA MET A 44 6.53 2.31 -1.20
C MET A 44 7.03 0.89 -0.95
N GLU A 45 8.28 0.76 -0.50
CA GLU A 45 8.91 -0.54 -0.22
C GLU A 45 8.09 -1.37 0.77
N GLU A 46 7.48 -0.71 1.75
CA GLU A 46 6.68 -1.33 2.80
C GLU A 46 5.38 -1.92 2.27
N ASP A 47 4.60 -1.18 1.50
CA ASP A 47 3.42 -1.71 0.83
C ASP A 47 3.72 -2.97 0.01
N LEU A 48 4.84 -2.98 -0.73
CA LEU A 48 5.24 -4.15 -1.52
C LEU A 48 5.64 -5.33 -0.65
N VAL A 49 6.32 -5.07 0.47
CA VAL A 49 6.62 -6.08 1.50
C VAL A 49 5.32 -6.67 2.06
N ILE A 50 4.34 -5.83 2.39
CA ILE A 50 3.04 -6.26 2.93
C ILE A 50 2.29 -7.10 1.89
N ALA A 51 2.29 -6.67 0.63
CA ALA A 51 1.69 -7.36 -0.52
C ALA A 51 2.33 -8.73 -0.83
N ASN A 52 3.54 -8.98 -0.31
CA ASN A 52 4.21 -10.28 -0.39
C ASN A 52 4.10 -11.11 0.90
N ASP A 53 3.21 -10.73 1.84
CA ASP A 53 3.11 -11.34 3.18
C ASP A 53 4.39 -11.19 4.04
N GLY A 54 5.31 -10.33 3.64
CA GLY A 54 6.50 -9.95 4.42
C GLY A 54 6.15 -8.93 5.50
N ARG A 55 6.94 -8.92 6.58
CA ARG A 55 6.80 -7.98 7.71
C ARG A 55 8.17 -7.64 8.27
N TYR A 56 8.45 -6.35 8.54
CA TYR A 56 9.71 -5.97 9.17
C TYR A 56 9.78 -6.37 10.64
N ALA A 57 8.63 -6.43 11.31
CA ALA A 57 8.48 -7.02 12.62
C ALA A 57 7.15 -7.79 12.76
N ARG A 58 7.14 -8.80 13.61
CA ARG A 58 5.96 -9.58 13.97
C ARG A 58 5.84 -9.68 15.48
N GLU A 59 4.61 -9.83 15.97
CA GLU A 59 4.40 -10.30 17.33
C GLU A 59 4.59 -11.82 17.38
N ILE A 60 5.59 -12.27 18.14
CA ILE A 60 5.89 -13.69 18.35
C ILE A 60 5.97 -13.91 19.85
N ASP A 61 5.14 -14.81 20.37
CA ASP A 61 5.04 -15.14 21.79
C ASP A 61 4.86 -13.90 22.70
N GLY A 62 4.06 -12.92 22.25
CA GLY A 62 3.77 -11.68 22.98
C GLY A 62 4.89 -10.64 22.95
N ARG A 63 5.88 -10.80 22.06
CA ARG A 63 7.00 -9.87 21.89
C ARG A 63 7.12 -9.41 20.45
N ALA A 64 7.42 -8.13 20.23
CA ALA A 64 7.81 -7.64 18.92
C ALA A 64 9.18 -8.22 18.53
N VAL A 65 9.24 -8.97 17.43
CA VAL A 65 10.45 -9.60 16.90
C VAL A 65 10.74 -9.05 15.52
N PHE A 66 11.99 -8.63 15.30
CA PHE A 66 12.44 -8.20 13.98
C PHE A 66 12.53 -9.38 13.01
N THR A 67 11.83 -9.25 11.89
CA THR A 67 11.66 -10.27 10.84
C THR A 67 12.04 -9.75 9.45
N GLY A 68 12.68 -8.58 9.36
CA GLY A 68 13.07 -7.99 8.07
C GLY A 68 14.06 -8.80 7.22
N ASP A 69 14.66 -9.86 7.77
CA ASP A 69 15.51 -10.81 7.05
C ASP A 69 14.76 -12.07 6.55
N GLU A 70 13.43 -12.14 6.71
CA GLU A 70 12.60 -13.21 6.18
C GLU A 70 12.55 -13.18 4.63
N PRO A 71 12.44 -14.35 3.95
CA PRO A 71 12.41 -14.42 2.49
C PRO A 71 11.40 -13.48 1.84
N ALA A 72 10.17 -13.42 2.36
CA ALA A 72 9.11 -12.56 1.83
C ALA A 72 9.48 -11.07 1.82
N VAL A 73 10.22 -10.59 2.83
CA VAL A 73 10.70 -9.20 2.90
C VAL A 73 11.81 -8.98 1.87
N ILE A 74 12.78 -9.90 1.80
CA ILE A 74 13.91 -9.80 0.88
C ILE A 74 13.43 -9.86 -0.58
N GLU A 75 12.48 -10.74 -0.90
CA GLU A 75 11.87 -10.86 -2.23
C GLU A 75 11.24 -9.55 -2.70
N ALA A 76 10.45 -8.89 -1.85
CA ALA A 76 9.80 -7.63 -2.19
C ALA A 76 10.82 -6.50 -2.41
N LEU A 77 11.82 -6.38 -1.54
CA LEU A 77 12.87 -5.37 -1.68
C LEU A 77 13.71 -5.57 -2.95
N VAL A 78 14.04 -6.81 -3.28
CA VAL A 78 14.73 -7.15 -4.53
C VAL A 78 13.84 -6.84 -5.73
N GLN A 79 12.56 -7.20 -5.71
CA GLN A 79 11.64 -6.92 -6.82
C GLN A 79 11.46 -5.43 -7.05
N ASN A 80 11.38 -4.63 -5.98
CA ASN A 80 11.29 -3.17 -6.08
C ASN A 80 12.53 -2.58 -6.79
N ASP A 81 13.72 -3.02 -6.37
CA ASP A 81 14.98 -2.62 -7.02
C ASP A 81 15.01 -3.02 -8.49
N GLU A 82 14.50 -4.21 -8.85
CA GLU A 82 14.41 -4.64 -10.24
C GLU A 82 13.51 -3.74 -11.08
N TRP A 83 12.34 -3.35 -10.57
CA TRP A 83 11.43 -2.43 -11.26
C TRP A 83 11.99 -1.01 -11.40
N ILE A 84 12.69 -0.52 -10.36
CA ILE A 84 13.43 0.75 -10.41
C ILE A 84 14.51 0.68 -11.48
N ASN A 85 15.35 -0.36 -11.47
CA ASN A 85 16.47 -0.51 -12.40
C ASN A 85 16.01 -0.77 -13.84
N ALA A 86 14.82 -1.35 -14.04
CA ALA A 86 14.20 -1.51 -15.33
C ALA A 86 13.62 -0.19 -15.90
N GLY A 87 13.55 0.87 -15.09
CA GLY A 87 13.03 2.18 -15.50
C GLY A 87 11.51 2.25 -15.56
N TYR A 88 10.80 1.36 -14.86
CA TYR A 88 9.34 1.37 -14.84
C TYR A 88 8.78 2.53 -14.01
N TYR A 89 9.58 3.05 -13.08
CA TYR A 89 9.19 4.15 -12.21
C TYR A 89 9.60 5.48 -12.85
N ARG A 90 8.68 6.43 -12.82
CA ARG A 90 8.96 7.82 -13.15
C ARG A 90 9.72 8.53 -12.03
N GLY A 91 9.43 8.16 -10.78
CA GLY A 91 9.75 8.93 -9.58
C GLY A 91 8.52 9.64 -9.01
N TRP A 92 8.59 10.05 -7.73
CA TRP A 92 7.46 10.66 -7.02
C TRP A 92 6.91 11.91 -7.73
N GLY A 93 5.60 11.92 -7.94
CA GLY A 93 4.86 13.00 -8.59
C GLY A 93 3.51 12.48 -9.09
N PRO A 94 2.56 12.20 -8.19
CA PRO A 94 1.34 11.47 -8.53
C PRO A 94 0.39 12.27 -9.46
N GLU A 95 0.56 13.58 -9.57
CA GLU A 95 -0.14 14.44 -10.56
C GLU A 95 0.10 13.96 -12.00
N ALA A 96 1.22 13.28 -12.25
CA ALA A 96 1.53 12.67 -13.54
C ALA A 96 0.49 11.64 -13.99
N PHE A 97 -0.33 11.12 -13.07
CA PHE A 97 -1.46 10.25 -13.41
C PHE A 97 -2.54 11.03 -14.16
N ALA A 98 -2.91 12.21 -13.68
CA ALA A 98 -3.89 13.08 -14.34
C ALA A 98 -3.38 13.61 -15.69
N ASP A 99 -2.07 13.87 -15.79
CA ASP A 99 -1.42 14.27 -17.05
C ASP A 99 -1.27 13.12 -18.07
N GLY A 100 -1.60 11.88 -17.69
CA GLY A 100 -1.49 10.71 -18.55
C GLY A 100 -0.05 10.22 -18.79
N GLU A 101 0.90 10.70 -17.98
CA GLU A 101 2.32 10.36 -18.07
C GLU A 101 2.67 9.06 -17.33
N ILE A 102 1.81 8.57 -16.44
CA ILE A 102 1.92 7.24 -15.81
C ILE A 102 0.64 6.42 -16.03
N GLY A 103 0.79 5.11 -16.26
CA GLY A 103 -0.36 4.22 -16.52
C GLY A 103 -1.07 3.67 -15.29
N MET A 104 -0.39 3.64 -14.15
CA MET A 104 -0.89 3.19 -12.85
C MET A 104 -0.35 4.14 -11.77
N MET A 105 -1.01 4.17 -10.62
CA MET A 105 -0.62 4.96 -9.45
C MET A 105 -0.98 4.18 -8.19
N PHE A 106 -0.17 4.27 -7.14
CA PHE A 106 -0.64 3.82 -5.82
C PHE A 106 -1.63 4.80 -5.26
N LEU A 107 -2.76 4.25 -4.84
CA LEU A 107 -3.94 5.02 -4.53
C LEU A 107 -4.29 4.83 -3.07
N GLU A 108 -3.91 5.79 -2.24
CA GLU A 108 -4.46 5.89 -0.90
C GLU A 108 -5.94 6.31 -0.98
N MET A 109 -6.73 5.87 0.00
CA MET A 109 -8.17 6.13 0.04
C MET A 109 -8.51 7.65 0.00
N TRP A 110 -7.69 8.47 0.65
CA TRP A 110 -7.87 9.93 0.63
C TRP A 110 -7.53 10.53 -0.74
N ARG A 111 -6.57 9.95 -1.47
CA ARG A 111 -6.24 10.39 -2.84
C ARG A 111 -7.35 10.01 -3.81
N LEU A 112 -7.99 8.85 -3.62
CA LEU A 112 -9.22 8.51 -4.34
C LEU A 112 -10.26 9.62 -4.13
N ARG A 113 -10.65 9.88 -2.88
CA ARG A 113 -11.69 10.88 -2.54
C ARG A 113 -11.36 12.29 -3.03
N ASP A 114 -10.15 12.77 -2.74
CA ASP A 114 -9.80 14.18 -2.88
C ASP A 114 -9.20 14.54 -4.23
N HIS A 115 -8.67 13.57 -5.00
CA HIS A 115 -7.92 13.87 -6.22
C HIS A 115 -8.56 13.24 -7.46
N VAL A 116 -8.60 11.91 -7.53
CA VAL A 116 -9.00 11.21 -8.77
C VAL A 116 -10.48 10.85 -8.84
N ASN A 117 -11.27 11.11 -7.80
CA ASN A 117 -12.71 10.89 -7.81
C ASN A 117 -13.37 11.80 -8.88
N PRO A 118 -14.16 11.25 -9.82
CA PRO A 118 -14.80 12.04 -10.87
C PRO A 118 -15.85 13.05 -10.35
N ASN A 119 -16.37 12.85 -9.14
CA ASN A 119 -17.41 13.68 -8.53
C ASN A 119 -16.85 14.76 -7.59
N THR A 120 -15.81 14.44 -6.83
CA THR A 120 -15.29 15.30 -5.73
C THR A 120 -13.81 15.63 -5.85
N GLY A 121 -13.11 15.01 -6.79
CA GLY A 121 -11.66 15.11 -6.92
C GLY A 121 -11.19 16.45 -7.49
N GLU A 122 -10.00 16.87 -7.06
CA GLU A 122 -9.32 18.06 -7.56
C GLU A 122 -8.69 17.86 -8.95
N TRP A 123 -8.43 16.61 -9.36
CA TRP A 123 -7.80 16.31 -10.64
C TRP A 123 -8.85 15.97 -11.70
N GLU A 124 -8.78 16.67 -12.83
CA GLU A 124 -9.54 16.31 -14.02
C GLU A 124 -8.80 15.18 -14.76
N ILE A 125 -9.37 13.97 -14.76
CA ILE A 125 -8.92 12.84 -15.57
C ILE A 125 -9.86 12.65 -16.77
N ASP A 126 -9.32 12.38 -17.95
CA ASP A 126 -10.09 12.19 -19.19
C ASP A 126 -10.16 10.72 -19.65
N PHE A 127 -9.74 9.80 -18.78
CA PHE A 127 -9.71 8.36 -18.99
C PHE A 127 -10.54 7.60 -17.94
N GLU A 128 -10.80 6.32 -18.20
CA GLU A 128 -11.51 5.44 -17.28
C GLU A 128 -10.61 5.00 -16.12
N LEU A 129 -11.09 5.19 -14.88
CA LEU A 129 -10.37 4.81 -13.68
C LEU A 129 -10.79 3.40 -13.21
N GLY A 130 -9.84 2.47 -13.25
CA GLY A 130 -9.95 1.16 -12.60
C GLY A 130 -9.26 1.15 -11.24
N ILE A 131 -9.70 0.26 -10.35
CA ILE A 131 -9.07 0.03 -9.04
C ILE A 131 -8.91 -1.48 -8.86
N VAL A 132 -7.70 -1.91 -8.47
CA VAL A 132 -7.35 -3.28 -8.11
C VAL A 132 -6.47 -3.27 -6.86
N PRO A 133 -6.41 -4.36 -6.08
CA PRO A 133 -5.47 -4.46 -4.97
C PRO A 133 -4.01 -4.48 -5.48
N TYR A 134 -3.05 -4.42 -4.55
CA TYR A 134 -1.64 -4.58 -4.90
C TYR A 134 -1.42 -5.94 -5.59
N PRO A 135 -0.56 -5.99 -6.63
CA PRO A 135 -0.18 -7.26 -7.22
C PRO A 135 0.52 -8.10 -6.16
N LYS A 136 0.04 -9.34 -5.97
CA LYS A 136 0.58 -10.22 -4.94
C LYS A 136 1.97 -10.72 -5.35
N GLY A 137 2.87 -10.82 -4.38
CA GLY A 137 4.16 -11.47 -4.60
C GLY A 137 4.09 -13.00 -4.44
N PRO A 138 5.20 -13.70 -4.70
CA PRO A 138 5.25 -15.17 -4.69
C PRO A 138 5.04 -15.79 -3.30
N SER A 139 5.26 -15.02 -2.22
CA SER A 139 5.05 -15.47 -0.84
C SER A 139 3.61 -15.22 -0.35
N ALA A 140 2.82 -14.42 -1.06
CA ALA A 140 1.44 -14.10 -0.68
C ALA A 140 0.42 -15.08 -1.26
N ALA A 141 -0.51 -15.55 -0.41
CA ALA A 141 -1.59 -16.45 -0.83
C ALA A 141 -2.72 -15.73 -1.61
N ARG A 142 -2.91 -14.44 -1.36
CA ARG A 142 -3.95 -13.60 -1.94
C ARG A 142 -3.42 -12.18 -2.16
N ASN A 143 -4.09 -11.41 -3.01
CA ASN A 143 -3.90 -9.97 -3.04
C ASN A 143 -4.40 -9.35 -1.72
N VAL A 144 -3.73 -8.31 -1.27
CA VAL A 144 -4.05 -7.59 -0.04
C VAL A 144 -4.08 -6.09 -0.31
N TYR A 145 -4.57 -5.35 0.69
CA TYR A 145 -4.66 -3.90 0.69
C TYR A 145 -3.72 -3.40 1.79
N PRO A 146 -2.46 -3.08 1.45
CA PRO A 146 -1.51 -2.58 2.43
C PRO A 146 -2.09 -1.41 3.23
N THR A 147 -1.97 -1.50 4.56
CA THR A 147 -2.47 -0.48 5.48
C THR A 147 -1.33 -0.11 6.41
N GLU A 148 -0.76 1.07 6.18
CA GLU A 148 0.42 1.58 6.91
C GLU A 148 0.04 2.57 8.02
N THR A 149 -1.20 3.07 8.03
CA THR A 149 -1.65 4.06 9.02
C THR A 149 -3.08 3.78 9.47
N ILE A 150 -3.30 3.91 10.77
CA ILE A 150 -4.64 3.95 11.38
C ILE A 150 -4.88 5.31 12.02
N LEU A 151 -6.12 5.77 11.93
CA LEU A 151 -6.63 6.87 12.75
C LEU A 151 -7.20 6.27 14.03
N TYR A 152 -6.73 6.74 15.18
CA TYR A 152 -7.22 6.30 16.48
C TYR A 152 -7.41 7.49 17.42
N TYR A 153 -8.40 7.37 18.30
CA TYR A 153 -8.59 8.30 19.39
C TYR A 153 -7.73 7.88 20.59
N SER A 154 -7.03 8.84 21.20
CA SER A 154 -6.25 8.61 22.40
C SER A 154 -6.91 9.27 23.61
N LEU A 155 -7.04 8.52 24.70
CA LEU A 155 -7.56 9.03 25.96
C LEU A 155 -6.40 9.50 26.86
N PRO A 156 -6.34 10.80 27.24
CA PRO A 156 -5.32 11.27 28.18
C PRO A 156 -5.42 10.55 29.53
N SER A 157 -4.28 10.11 30.05
CA SER A 157 -4.21 9.36 31.32
C SER A 157 -4.70 10.15 32.55
N ASN A 158 -4.81 11.48 32.42
CA ASN A 158 -5.31 12.39 33.44
C ASN A 158 -6.76 12.86 33.19
N SER A 159 -7.51 12.20 32.29
CA SER A 159 -8.91 12.54 32.05
C SER A 159 -9.72 12.50 33.36
N GLY A 160 -10.43 13.59 33.65
CA GLY A 160 -11.25 13.69 34.87
C GLY A 160 -12.51 12.82 34.82
N ASP A 161 -12.95 12.43 33.62
CA ASP A 161 -14.08 11.54 33.40
C ASP A 161 -13.85 10.69 32.13
N PRO A 162 -13.05 9.62 32.23
CA PRO A 162 -12.69 8.78 31.10
C PRO A 162 -13.90 8.04 30.50
N GLU A 163 -14.89 7.65 31.32
CA GLU A 163 -16.09 6.94 30.88
C GLU A 163 -16.97 7.84 30.01
N ALA A 164 -17.17 9.11 30.40
CA ALA A 164 -17.93 10.06 29.59
C ALA A 164 -17.26 10.34 28.23
N MET A 165 -15.92 10.34 28.17
CA MET A 165 -15.20 10.53 26.90
C MET A 165 -15.37 9.33 25.97
N VAL A 166 -15.30 8.10 26.50
CA VAL A 166 -15.57 6.88 25.71
C VAL A 166 -17.02 6.86 25.21
N ALA A 167 -17.99 7.18 26.08
CA ALA A 167 -19.40 7.25 25.70
C ALA A 167 -19.67 8.32 24.62
N LEU A 168 -18.95 9.45 24.66
CA LEU A 168 -19.05 10.46 23.62
C LEU A 168 -18.50 9.96 22.27
N LEU A 169 -17.36 9.27 22.27
CA LEU A 169 -16.78 8.72 21.05
C LEU A 169 -17.69 7.65 20.43
N ASP A 170 -18.22 6.73 21.23
CA ASP A 170 -19.18 5.71 20.77
C ASP A 170 -20.46 6.34 20.21
N ALA A 171 -20.94 7.44 20.81
CA ALA A 171 -22.11 8.16 20.30
C ALA A 171 -21.85 8.95 19.00
N LEU A 172 -20.61 9.37 18.75
CA LEU A 172 -20.23 10.10 17.53
C LEU A 172 -19.82 9.16 16.39
N TYR A 173 -19.16 8.06 16.72
CA TYR A 173 -18.56 7.11 15.78
C TYR A 173 -18.89 5.67 16.23
N PRO A 174 -20.15 5.26 16.13
CA PRO A 174 -20.59 3.95 16.60
C PRO A 174 -19.95 2.85 15.73
N SER A 175 -19.30 1.88 16.37
CA SER A 175 -18.51 0.85 15.67
C SER A 175 -19.33 -0.04 14.72
N ASP A 176 -20.63 -0.18 14.98
CA ASP A 176 -21.55 -0.94 14.13
C ASP A 176 -21.96 -0.20 12.85
N ALA A 177 -21.68 1.11 12.75
CA ALA A 177 -21.95 1.91 11.56
C ALA A 177 -20.79 1.90 10.55
N ILE A 178 -19.60 1.37 10.90
CA ILE A 178 -18.39 1.48 10.04
C ILE A 178 -18.63 0.92 8.63
N PHE A 179 -19.33 -0.22 8.51
CA PHE A 179 -19.60 -0.81 7.20
C PHE A 179 -20.62 0.00 6.39
N ASP A 180 -21.66 0.52 7.06
CA ASP A 180 -22.67 1.35 6.42
C ASP A 180 -22.04 2.68 5.94
N GLU A 181 -21.19 3.29 6.75
CA GLU A 181 -20.44 4.50 6.41
C GLU A 181 -19.46 4.27 5.25
N ALA A 182 -18.76 3.13 5.23
CA ALA A 182 -17.87 2.76 4.13
C ALA A 182 -18.67 2.53 2.84
N GLU A 183 -19.81 1.83 2.91
CA GLU A 183 -20.69 1.61 1.76
C GLU A 183 -21.21 2.95 1.21
N GLU A 184 -21.70 3.84 2.07
CA GLU A 184 -22.17 5.17 1.68
C GLU A 184 -21.07 6.00 1.01
N ALA A 185 -19.87 6.03 1.60
CA ALA A 185 -18.72 6.73 1.04
C ALA A 185 -18.32 6.15 -0.33
N PHE A 186 -18.21 4.83 -0.46
CA PHE A 186 -17.78 4.20 -1.71
C PHE A 186 -18.83 4.27 -2.80
N MET A 187 -20.13 4.36 -2.49
CA MET A 187 -21.15 4.67 -3.49
C MET A 187 -20.94 6.05 -4.14
N GLU A 188 -20.37 7.00 -3.41
CA GLU A 188 -20.03 8.32 -3.94
C GLU A 188 -18.68 8.32 -4.66
N TRP A 189 -17.69 7.58 -4.14
CA TRP A 189 -16.30 7.68 -4.60
C TRP A 189 -15.91 6.68 -5.68
N ALA A 190 -16.58 5.53 -5.76
CA ALA A 190 -16.21 4.50 -6.71
C ALA A 190 -16.52 4.95 -8.15
N PRO A 191 -15.53 4.93 -9.06
CA PRO A 191 -15.75 5.30 -10.47
C PRO A 191 -16.59 4.27 -11.24
N SER A 192 -16.67 3.04 -10.73
CA SER A 192 -17.42 1.94 -11.35
C SER A 192 -17.92 0.95 -10.30
N ARG A 193 -18.81 0.04 -10.72
CA ARG A 193 -19.29 -1.06 -9.86
C ARG A 193 -18.16 -2.02 -9.47
N GLU A 194 -17.19 -2.19 -10.35
CA GLU A 194 -16.04 -3.08 -10.14
C GLU A 194 -15.13 -2.49 -9.06
N ALA A 195 -14.82 -1.20 -9.18
CA ALA A 195 -14.08 -0.45 -8.17
C ALA A 195 -14.81 -0.44 -6.81
N PHE A 196 -16.13 -0.27 -6.79
CA PHE A 196 -16.92 -0.36 -5.56
C PHE A 196 -16.74 -1.73 -4.87
N GLY A 197 -16.74 -2.82 -5.65
CA GLY A 197 -16.51 -4.17 -5.13
C GLY A 197 -15.12 -4.30 -4.49
N VAL A 198 -14.08 -3.82 -5.17
CA VAL A 198 -12.70 -3.85 -4.66
C VAL A 198 -12.54 -3.02 -3.39
N LEU A 199 -13.17 -1.84 -3.32
CA LEU A 199 -13.14 -0.98 -2.14
C LEU A 199 -13.87 -1.62 -0.95
N MET A 200 -15.06 -2.20 -1.16
CA MET A 200 -15.77 -2.91 -0.10
C MET A 200 -15.00 -4.15 0.38
N GLU A 201 -14.39 -4.91 -0.54
CA GLU A 201 -13.53 -6.04 -0.17
C GLU A 201 -12.34 -5.58 0.69
N SER A 202 -11.74 -4.42 0.40
CA SER A 202 -10.65 -3.87 1.21
C SER A 202 -11.01 -3.65 2.68
N VAL A 203 -12.27 -3.31 2.97
CA VAL A 203 -12.76 -3.09 4.34
C VAL A 203 -13.20 -4.39 4.99
N VAL A 204 -13.89 -5.26 4.23
CA VAL A 204 -14.43 -6.53 4.74
C VAL A 204 -13.32 -7.56 5.02
N GLU A 205 -12.32 -7.63 4.14
CA GLU A 205 -11.23 -8.61 4.22
C GLU A 205 -9.98 -8.05 4.93
N TRP A 206 -10.08 -6.88 5.54
CA TRP A 206 -9.02 -6.35 6.39
C TRP A 206 -8.90 -7.23 7.64
N ASP A 207 -7.72 -7.81 7.82
CA ASP A 207 -7.42 -8.74 8.92
C ASP A 207 -7.04 -8.01 10.23
N GLY A 208 -7.16 -6.68 10.24
CA GLY A 208 -6.80 -5.83 11.37
C GLY A 208 -5.30 -5.64 11.54
N TRP A 209 -4.48 -6.22 10.65
CA TRP A 209 -3.04 -6.04 10.71
C TRP A 209 -2.62 -4.70 10.12
N ILE A 210 -1.67 -4.05 10.79
CA ILE A 210 -1.03 -2.80 10.39
C ILE A 210 0.45 -2.86 10.77
N ASP A 211 1.33 -2.31 9.93
CA ASP A 211 2.73 -2.11 10.30
C ASP A 211 2.90 -0.83 11.13
N ILE A 212 2.87 -0.97 12.45
CA ILE A 212 3.19 0.15 13.35
C ILE A 212 4.70 0.25 13.64
N TYR A 213 5.50 -0.70 13.15
CA TYR A 213 6.89 -0.85 13.55
C TYR A 213 7.84 -0.23 12.54
N GLN A 214 7.54 -0.33 11.24
CA GLN A 214 8.40 0.14 10.17
C GLN A 214 8.88 1.58 10.37
N PRO A 215 8.03 2.58 10.72
CA PRO A 215 8.49 3.97 10.83
C PRO A 215 9.56 4.19 11.90
N MET A 216 9.63 3.29 12.88
CA MET A 216 10.61 3.32 13.97
C MET A 216 11.92 2.60 13.59
N MET A 217 11.90 1.77 12.56
CA MET A 217 13.04 0.98 12.09
C MET A 217 13.63 1.50 10.77
N ALA A 218 12.87 2.26 9.97
CA ALA A 218 13.34 2.95 8.77
C ALA A 218 14.35 4.09 9.09
N PRO A 219 15.09 4.62 8.10
CA PRO A 219 15.18 4.18 6.70
C PRO A 219 16.06 2.94 6.51
N TRP A 220 15.91 2.29 5.35
CA TRP A 220 16.72 1.17 4.90
C TRP A 220 17.76 1.64 3.87
N THR A 221 19.03 1.34 4.11
CA THR A 221 20.13 1.78 3.24
C THR A 221 21.17 0.68 3.08
N PRO A 222 21.05 -0.21 2.07
CA PRO A 222 21.94 -1.36 1.92
C PRO A 222 23.41 -1.01 1.62
N GLU A 223 23.72 0.24 1.23
CA GLU A 223 25.10 0.73 0.99
C GLU A 223 25.93 -0.17 0.05
N GLY A 224 25.30 -0.69 -1.01
CA GLY A 224 25.95 -1.57 -1.99
C GLY A 224 26.01 -3.05 -1.60
N GLN A 225 25.41 -3.43 -0.47
CA GLN A 225 25.17 -4.82 -0.09
C GLN A 225 23.91 -5.37 -0.75
N THR A 226 23.76 -6.69 -0.78
CA THR A 226 22.46 -7.29 -1.08
C THR A 226 21.49 -7.06 0.08
N TRP A 227 20.19 -7.01 -0.20
CA TRP A 227 19.15 -6.87 0.84
C TRP A 227 19.27 -7.92 1.94
N SER A 228 19.51 -9.18 1.57
CA SER A 228 19.71 -10.27 2.55
C SER A 228 20.90 -10.01 3.49
N ALA A 229 22.04 -9.57 2.96
CA ALA A 229 23.22 -9.27 3.78
C ALA A 229 22.99 -8.06 4.68
N TYR A 230 22.36 -7.01 4.14
CA TYR A 230 22.04 -5.80 4.88
C TYR A 230 21.07 -6.09 6.04
N MET A 231 19.94 -6.76 5.77
CA MET A 231 18.93 -7.05 6.79
C MET A 231 19.47 -7.95 7.90
N ALA A 232 20.29 -8.95 7.55
CA ALA A 232 20.99 -9.77 8.54
C ALA A 232 21.96 -8.94 9.41
N ALA A 233 22.67 -7.98 8.82
CA ALA A 233 23.62 -7.12 9.54
C ALA A 233 22.92 -6.16 10.53
N VAL A 234 21.75 -5.62 10.17
CA VAL A 234 21.03 -4.67 11.03
C VAL A 234 20.10 -5.34 12.06
N LYS A 235 19.82 -6.64 11.91
CA LYS A 235 18.86 -7.40 12.74
C LYS A 235 19.00 -7.16 14.24
N GLN A 236 20.22 -7.28 14.78
CA GLN A 236 20.43 -7.09 16.22
C GLN A 236 20.16 -5.65 16.66
N ALA A 237 20.53 -4.67 15.85
CA ALA A 237 20.29 -3.25 16.14
C ALA A 237 18.79 -2.91 16.06
N LYS A 238 18.08 -3.43 15.06
CA LYS A 238 16.63 -3.21 14.91
C LYS A 238 15.83 -3.92 16.01
N GLN A 239 16.23 -5.13 16.41
CA GLN A 239 15.63 -5.80 17.56
C GLN A 239 15.80 -5.01 18.85
N ALA A 240 16.97 -4.38 19.07
CA ALA A 240 17.18 -3.56 20.26
C ALA A 240 16.26 -2.33 20.32
N ILE A 241 15.88 -1.76 19.17
CA ILE A 241 14.89 -0.67 19.08
C ILE A 241 13.51 -1.19 19.52
N LEU A 242 13.08 -2.35 19.00
CA LEU A 242 11.81 -2.95 19.39
C LEU A 242 11.78 -3.29 20.89
N ASP A 243 12.88 -3.83 21.42
CA ASP A 243 12.98 -4.15 22.83
C ASP A 243 12.87 -2.89 23.71
N ASP A 244 13.50 -1.77 23.33
CA ASP A 244 13.42 -0.51 24.08
C ASP A 244 12.01 0.09 24.11
N LEU A 245 11.27 -0.01 23.00
CA LEU A 245 9.93 0.56 22.87
C LEU A 245 8.85 -0.20 23.65
N PHE A 246 9.00 -1.52 23.78
CA PHE A 246 7.97 -2.40 24.36
C PHE A 246 8.40 -3.05 25.70
N ASN A 247 9.48 -2.56 26.33
CA ASN A 247 9.92 -2.94 27.68
C ASN A 247 9.10 -2.30 28.81
#